data_AF-A0A6P8STV7-F1
#
_entry.id   AF-A0A6P8STV7-F1
#
_cell.length_a   1.000
_cell.length_b   1.000
_cell.length_c   1.000
_cell.angle_alpha   90.00
_cell.angle_beta   90.00
_cell.angle_gamma   90.00
#
_symmetry.space_group_name_H-M   'P 1'
#
loop_
_entity.id
_entity.type
_entity.pdbx_description
1 polymer ?
#
loop_
_entity_poly.entity_id
_entity_poly.type
_entity_poly.pdbx_seq_one_letter_code
_entity_poly.pdbx_strand_id
1 'polypeptide(L)'
;MAALTNEVQIVPAKKPTVRGPRRVANQIPDEILQDAELQEAIKALPANYNFEIHKTVWRVRQAKSTRVALQLPEGLQMFACVIADIIERFTEADTIVMGDVTYGACCVDDFTARALGADFMVHYGHSCLSESLYLPVCMFVCLSVTLHVGLYHPEEQAPRTPSYLVWAAPQRSQIQAELSIKGKLPIDSTAGIKMLYVFVDIQMDNAHFMDTVKFNFPPGKSLALVSTIQFVAALQAVSAALKPEYDVLVPQCRPLSPGEILGCTSPRLDRQVNAIIYLGDGRFHLESIMIANPEIPAYRYDPYSKVFSREYYDHEAMRALRLQAIDKARSAQRWGLIMGTLGRQGSPKVMEHLESKLESLGKPFTRVLLSEIFPGKLDLMQDIDAWIQIACPRLSIDWGSAFSKPLLSPYEAAVALQEASWKEVYPMDFYSNQSQGPWTPNHPNNQPVRPARRQTQKQALEPVLSTEQCKQGQCAPCGCQEE
;
A
#
# COMPACT_ATOMS: atom_id res chain seq x y z
N MET A 1 -23.99 48.13 47.64
CA MET A 1 -22.96 48.42 46.62
C MET A 1 -21.60 48.23 47.25
N ALA A 2 -20.85 47.22 46.80
CA ALA A 2 -19.40 47.12 46.94
C ALA A 2 -18.95 46.10 45.89
N ALA A 3 -18.36 46.59 44.79
CA ALA A 3 -17.85 45.77 43.71
C ALA A 3 -16.46 45.26 44.10
N LEU A 4 -16.28 43.93 44.11
CA LEU A 4 -14.97 43.29 44.17
C LEU A 4 -14.49 43.11 42.72
N THR A 5 -13.50 43.89 42.33
CA THR A 5 -12.77 43.79 41.07
C THR A 5 -11.77 42.65 41.16
N ASN A 6 -11.96 41.58 40.38
CA ASN A 6 -10.91 40.59 40.14
C ASN A 6 -10.02 41.09 38.99
N GLU A 7 -8.78 41.45 39.30
CA GLU A 7 -7.74 41.73 38.30
C GLU A 7 -7.25 40.42 37.68
N VAL A 8 -7.41 40.28 36.36
CA VAL A 8 -6.89 39.16 35.57
C VAL A 8 -5.50 39.54 35.07
N GLN A 9 -4.45 38.83 35.49
CA GLN A 9 -3.12 38.95 34.88
C GLN A 9 -3.10 38.30 33.50
N ILE A 10 -2.93 39.12 32.46
CA ILE A 10 -2.72 38.65 31.08
C ILE A 10 -1.22 38.37 30.90
N VAL A 11 -0.86 37.10 30.79
CA VAL A 11 0.51 36.69 30.43
C VAL A 11 0.65 36.76 28.90
N PRO A 12 1.56 37.57 28.33
CA PRO A 12 1.68 37.70 26.88
C PRO A 12 2.28 36.43 26.26
N ALA A 13 1.52 35.81 25.36
CA ALA A 13 1.99 34.69 24.56
C ALA A 13 3.09 35.16 23.58
N LYS A 14 4.24 34.48 23.59
CA LYS A 14 5.31 34.69 22.60
C LYS A 14 4.74 34.45 21.20
N LYS A 15 4.74 35.50 20.35
CA LYS A 15 4.37 35.37 18.93
C LYS A 15 5.24 34.28 18.29
N PRO A 16 4.65 33.31 17.58
CA PRO A 16 5.43 32.33 16.84
C PRO A 16 6.29 33.08 15.82
N THR A 17 7.59 32.80 15.83
CA THR A 17 8.50 33.27 14.80
C THR A 17 7.98 32.80 13.45
N VAL A 18 7.63 33.75 12.59
CA VAL A 18 7.24 33.47 11.20
C VAL A 18 8.44 32.82 10.53
N ARG A 19 8.41 31.48 10.44
CA ARG A 19 9.28 30.76 9.52
C ARG A 19 8.95 31.29 8.13
N GLY A 20 9.95 31.77 7.40
CA GLY A 20 9.79 32.19 6.01
C GLY A 20 9.10 31.12 5.17
N PRO A 21 8.58 31.48 3.98
CA PRO A 21 7.79 30.57 3.17
C PRO A 21 8.54 29.25 2.98
N ARG A 22 7.99 28.17 3.54
CA ARG A 22 8.43 26.81 3.24
C ARG A 22 8.27 26.69 1.74
N ARG A 23 9.38 26.60 0.98
CA ARG A 23 9.33 26.26 -0.44
C ARG A 23 8.51 24.98 -0.57
N VAL A 24 7.35 25.08 -1.21
CA VAL A 24 6.47 23.95 -1.49
C VAL A 24 7.13 23.16 -2.61
N ALA A 25 8.14 22.35 -2.27
CA ALA A 25 8.96 21.59 -3.23
C ALA A 25 8.19 20.49 -3.99
N ASN A 26 6.85 20.45 -3.85
CA ASN A 26 5.97 19.42 -4.36
C ASN A 26 4.82 19.95 -5.24
N GLN A 27 4.82 21.23 -5.61
CA GLN A 27 3.81 21.76 -6.51
C GLN A 27 4.22 21.52 -7.97
N ILE A 28 3.30 20.98 -8.75
CA ILE A 28 3.47 20.83 -10.21
C ILE A 28 3.52 22.26 -10.79
N PRO A 29 4.53 22.60 -11.61
CA PRO A 29 4.62 23.91 -12.24
C PRO A 29 3.38 24.25 -13.07
N ASP A 30 2.97 25.52 -13.05
CA ASP A 30 1.83 26.01 -13.83
C ASP A 30 2.03 25.80 -15.34
N GLU A 31 3.28 25.84 -15.81
CA GLU A 31 3.65 25.53 -17.20
C GLU A 31 3.20 24.14 -17.64
N ILE A 32 3.20 23.14 -16.74
CA ILE A 32 2.73 21.78 -17.03
C ILE A 32 1.22 21.71 -16.85
N LEU A 33 0.67 22.36 -15.83
CA LEU A 33 -0.78 22.34 -15.55
C LEU A 33 -1.60 23.06 -16.63
N GLN A 34 -1.03 24.09 -17.25
CA GLN A 34 -1.68 24.95 -18.25
C GLN A 34 -1.24 24.61 -19.69
N ASP A 35 -0.46 23.54 -19.89
CA ASP A 35 -0.06 23.07 -21.22
C ASP A 35 -1.30 22.55 -21.98
N ALA A 36 -1.74 23.30 -22.99
CA ALA A 36 -2.93 23.00 -23.76
C ALA A 36 -2.83 21.69 -24.56
N GLU A 37 -1.63 21.35 -25.06
CA GLU A 37 -1.42 20.12 -25.80
C GLU A 37 -1.46 18.91 -24.86
N LEU A 38 -0.87 19.04 -23.66
CA LEU A 38 -0.92 17.98 -22.65
C LEU A 38 -2.35 17.74 -22.16
N GLN A 39 -3.09 18.81 -21.90
CA GLN A 39 -4.51 18.71 -21.53
C GLN A 39 -5.34 18.02 -22.60
N GLU A 40 -5.11 18.33 -23.88
CA GLU A 40 -5.81 17.67 -24.98
C GLU A 40 -5.45 16.19 -25.08
N ALA A 41 -4.17 15.84 -24.96
CA ALA A 41 -3.72 14.44 -24.98
C ALA A 41 -4.32 13.62 -23.82
N ILE A 42 -4.45 14.22 -22.63
CA ILE A 42 -5.07 13.58 -21.46
C ILE A 42 -6.55 13.24 -21.71
N LYS A 43 -7.27 13.97 -22.57
CA LYS A 43 -8.69 13.67 -22.88
C LYS A 43 -8.89 12.33 -23.60
N ALA A 44 -7.82 11.73 -24.13
CA ALA A 44 -7.86 10.37 -24.65
C ALA A 44 -8.04 9.30 -23.55
N LEU A 45 -7.75 9.67 -22.29
CA LEU A 45 -7.98 8.82 -21.12
C LEU A 45 -9.40 9.04 -20.57
N PRO A 46 -10.01 8.02 -19.94
CA PRO A 46 -11.35 8.14 -19.40
C PRO A 46 -11.43 9.20 -18.28
N ALA A 47 -12.34 10.16 -18.43
CA ALA A 47 -12.45 11.32 -17.53
C ALA A 47 -12.79 10.96 -16.07
N ASN A 48 -13.40 9.79 -15.84
CA ASN A 48 -13.71 9.31 -14.50
C ASN A 48 -12.53 8.62 -13.80
N TYR A 49 -11.37 8.47 -14.44
CA TYR A 49 -10.14 7.94 -13.85
C TYR A 49 -9.08 9.03 -13.76
N ASN A 50 -8.51 9.22 -12.58
CA ASN A 50 -7.41 10.16 -12.38
C ASN A 50 -6.05 9.45 -12.43
N PHE A 51 -5.42 9.42 -13.61
CA PHE A 51 -4.07 8.88 -13.81
C PHE A 51 -2.93 9.81 -13.37
N GLU A 52 -3.22 10.98 -12.77
CA GLU A 52 -2.24 11.98 -12.34
C GLU A 52 -1.16 12.33 -13.39
N ILE A 53 -1.52 12.35 -14.68
CA ILE A 53 -0.57 12.49 -15.80
C ILE A 53 0.33 13.73 -15.68
N HIS A 54 -0.21 14.88 -15.29
CA HIS A 54 0.58 16.10 -15.04
C HIS A 54 1.71 15.86 -14.02
N LYS A 55 1.41 15.11 -12.95
CA LYS A 55 2.40 14.76 -11.92
C LYS A 55 3.43 13.78 -12.46
N THR A 56 3.00 12.80 -13.26
CA THR A 56 3.90 11.84 -13.92
C THR A 56 4.90 12.57 -14.81
N VAL A 57 4.43 13.41 -15.74
CA VAL A 57 5.29 14.21 -16.62
C VAL A 57 6.24 15.09 -15.80
N TRP A 58 5.74 15.80 -14.79
CA TRP A 58 6.57 16.64 -13.93
C TRP A 58 7.65 15.85 -13.19
N ARG A 59 7.31 14.68 -12.63
CA ARG A 59 8.26 13.84 -11.88
C ARG A 59 9.32 13.22 -12.78
N VAL A 60 8.96 12.80 -14.00
CA VAL A 60 9.91 12.31 -15.00
C VAL A 60 10.88 13.41 -15.41
N ARG A 61 10.38 14.62 -15.72
CA ARG A 61 11.22 15.80 -16.04
C ARG A 61 12.13 16.19 -14.87
N GLN A 62 11.59 16.24 -13.65
CA GLN A 62 12.35 16.54 -12.42
C GLN A 62 13.46 15.51 -12.18
N ALA A 63 13.16 14.24 -12.43
CA ALA A 63 14.11 13.16 -12.30
C ALA A 63 15.18 13.15 -13.40
N LYS A 64 14.97 13.89 -14.51
CA LYS A 64 15.77 13.85 -15.74
C LYS A 64 15.93 12.42 -16.24
N SER A 65 14.83 11.67 -16.18
CA SER A 65 14.86 10.26 -16.53
C SER A 65 14.88 10.06 -18.03
N THR A 66 15.64 9.08 -18.48
CA THR A 66 15.80 8.77 -19.90
C THR A 66 14.93 7.60 -20.33
N ARG A 67 14.55 6.72 -19.39
CA ARG A 67 13.73 5.54 -19.68
C ARG A 67 12.75 5.23 -18.54
N VAL A 68 11.47 5.23 -18.86
CA VAL A 68 10.37 5.07 -17.91
C VAL A 68 9.68 3.72 -18.09
N ALA A 69 9.72 2.88 -17.06
CA ALA A 69 8.92 1.65 -17.01
C ALA A 69 7.50 1.95 -16.50
N LEU A 70 6.48 1.45 -17.19
CA LEU A 70 5.07 1.57 -16.82
C LEU A 70 4.54 0.21 -16.40
N GLN A 71 4.15 0.08 -15.13
CA GLN A 71 3.50 -1.13 -14.61
C GLN A 71 2.04 -0.81 -14.26
N LEU A 72 1.13 -1.56 -14.88
CA LEU A 72 -0.32 -1.39 -14.72
C LEU A 72 -0.98 -2.74 -14.39
N PRO A 73 -2.00 -2.76 -13.50
CA PRO A 73 -2.87 -3.92 -13.38
C PRO A 73 -3.65 -4.17 -14.67
N GLU A 74 -4.10 -5.41 -14.86
CA GLU A 74 -4.80 -5.88 -16.06
C GLU A 74 -5.91 -4.93 -16.53
N GLY A 75 -6.78 -4.49 -15.62
CA GLY A 75 -7.90 -3.57 -15.93
C GLY A 75 -7.48 -2.17 -16.40
N LEU A 76 -6.21 -1.79 -16.24
CA LEU A 76 -5.67 -0.50 -16.71
C LEU A 76 -4.67 -0.66 -17.86
N GLN A 77 -4.27 -1.88 -18.24
CA GLN A 77 -3.31 -2.12 -19.32
C GLN A 77 -3.77 -1.57 -20.66
N MET A 78 -5.09 -1.51 -20.91
CA MET A 78 -5.65 -0.90 -22.12
C MET A 78 -5.28 0.58 -22.30
N PHE A 79 -4.90 1.28 -21.24
CA PHE A 79 -4.45 2.68 -21.29
C PHE A 79 -2.93 2.82 -21.38
N ALA A 80 -2.18 1.73 -21.32
CA ALA A 80 -0.72 1.77 -21.20
C ALA A 80 -0.04 2.47 -22.39
N CYS A 81 -0.45 2.16 -23.63
CA CYS A 81 0.12 2.77 -24.83
C CYS A 81 -0.21 4.27 -24.91
N VAL A 82 -1.43 4.68 -24.55
CA VAL A 82 -1.82 6.11 -24.54
C VAL A 82 -0.99 6.88 -23.50
N ILE A 83 -0.79 6.30 -22.31
CA ILE A 83 0.04 6.90 -21.26
C ILE A 83 1.51 6.96 -21.70
N ALA A 84 2.01 5.91 -22.35
CA ALA A 84 3.35 5.87 -22.94
C ALA A 84 3.53 7.00 -23.95
N ASP A 85 2.64 7.13 -24.93
CA ASP A 85 2.68 8.19 -25.94
C ASP A 85 2.69 9.59 -25.32
N ILE A 86 1.88 9.82 -24.28
CA ILE A 86 1.87 11.08 -23.54
C ILE A 86 3.23 11.32 -22.86
N ILE A 87 3.80 10.33 -22.18
CA ILE A 87 5.09 10.51 -21.50
C ILE A 87 6.19 10.77 -22.53
N GLU A 88 6.25 10.03 -23.63
CA GLU A 88 7.26 10.23 -24.68
C GLU A 88 7.12 11.56 -25.41
N ARG A 89 5.88 12.04 -25.64
CA ARG A 89 5.63 13.34 -26.28
C ARG A 89 6.00 14.51 -25.39
N PHE A 90 5.70 14.42 -24.10
CA PHE A 90 5.85 15.55 -23.16
C PHE A 90 7.09 15.42 -22.27
N THR A 91 7.97 14.45 -22.52
CA THR A 91 9.28 14.32 -21.85
C THR A 91 10.36 13.93 -22.86
N GLU A 92 11.61 13.84 -22.42
CA GLU A 92 12.72 13.34 -23.25
C GLU A 92 12.96 11.83 -23.06
N ALA A 93 12.10 11.15 -22.27
CA ALA A 93 12.26 9.75 -21.94
C ALA A 93 11.59 8.85 -22.97
N ASP A 94 12.19 7.69 -23.26
CA ASP A 94 11.47 6.58 -23.87
C ASP A 94 10.70 5.78 -22.80
N THR A 95 9.72 5.00 -23.22
CA THR A 95 8.87 4.22 -22.32
C THR A 95 8.93 2.72 -22.59
N ILE A 96 8.77 1.94 -21.53
CA ILE A 96 8.61 0.48 -21.61
C ILE A 96 7.35 0.11 -20.85
N VAL A 97 6.43 -0.58 -21.53
CA VAL A 97 5.24 -1.14 -20.89
C VAL A 97 5.58 -2.53 -20.36
N MET A 98 5.46 -2.70 -19.04
CA MET A 98 5.70 -3.96 -18.35
C MET A 98 4.53 -4.91 -18.62
N GLY A 99 4.79 -6.03 -19.31
CA GLY A 99 3.76 -6.99 -19.72
C GLY A 99 3.43 -8.06 -18.67
N ASP A 100 4.24 -8.18 -17.61
CA ASP A 100 4.02 -9.17 -16.55
C ASP A 100 2.80 -8.81 -15.68
N VAL A 101 2.17 -9.85 -15.12
CA VAL A 101 0.96 -9.71 -14.30
C VAL A 101 1.18 -8.84 -13.06
N THR A 102 0.25 -7.92 -12.81
CA THR A 102 0.30 -7.03 -11.66
C THR A 102 -1.00 -7.13 -10.86
N TYR A 103 -1.00 -7.96 -9.81
CA TYR A 103 -2.16 -8.17 -8.93
C TYR A 103 -2.30 -7.12 -7.82
N GLY A 104 -1.24 -6.37 -7.52
CA GLY A 104 -1.19 -5.50 -6.37
C GLY A 104 0.12 -4.73 -6.24
N ALA A 105 0.22 -3.86 -5.23
CA ALA A 105 1.48 -3.21 -4.84
C ALA A 105 2.53 -4.18 -4.28
N CYS A 106 2.15 -5.43 -3.99
CA CYS A 106 3.10 -6.49 -3.67
C CYS A 106 3.81 -7.06 -4.90
N CYS A 107 3.36 -6.74 -6.13
CA CYS A 107 3.91 -7.25 -7.39
C CYS A 107 4.83 -6.23 -8.11
N VAL A 108 5.33 -5.23 -7.39
CA VAL A 108 6.21 -4.20 -7.99
C VAL A 108 7.44 -4.88 -8.61
N ASP A 109 7.64 -4.67 -9.91
CA ASP A 109 8.71 -5.31 -10.68
C ASP A 109 9.86 -4.34 -11.02
N ASP A 110 10.51 -3.84 -9.97
CA ASP A 110 11.65 -2.94 -10.09
C ASP A 110 12.92 -3.63 -10.60
N PHE A 111 13.04 -4.94 -10.40
CA PHE A 111 14.18 -5.72 -10.88
C PHE A 111 14.21 -5.82 -12.40
N THR A 112 13.08 -6.21 -13.02
CA THR A 112 12.97 -6.28 -14.48
C THR A 112 13.06 -4.90 -15.10
N ALA A 113 12.37 -3.91 -14.54
CA ALA A 113 12.44 -2.53 -15.04
C ALA A 113 13.89 -2.04 -15.15
N ARG A 114 14.69 -2.26 -14.11
CA ARG A 114 16.12 -1.94 -14.11
C ARG A 114 16.91 -2.78 -15.12
N ALA A 115 16.61 -4.07 -15.24
CA ALA A 115 17.28 -4.95 -16.21
C ALA A 115 17.06 -4.49 -17.66
N LEU A 116 15.90 -3.88 -17.94
CA LEU A 116 15.56 -3.25 -19.21
C LEU A 116 16.14 -1.83 -19.38
N GLY A 117 16.91 -1.36 -18.38
CA GLY A 117 17.59 -0.07 -18.39
C GLY A 117 16.69 1.10 -17.97
N ALA A 118 15.52 0.86 -17.39
CA ALA A 118 14.69 1.93 -16.86
C ALA A 118 15.33 2.54 -15.61
N ASP A 119 15.33 3.87 -15.55
CA ASP A 119 15.82 4.65 -14.41
C ASP A 119 14.67 5.32 -13.64
N PHE A 120 13.45 5.22 -14.17
CA PHE A 120 12.20 5.60 -13.52
C PHE A 120 11.13 4.53 -13.73
N MET A 121 10.28 4.32 -12.73
CA MET A 121 9.13 3.43 -12.82
C MET A 121 7.86 4.11 -12.32
N VAL A 122 6.78 3.99 -13.07
CA VAL A 122 5.44 4.43 -12.67
C VAL A 122 4.58 3.19 -12.43
N HIS A 123 4.12 3.02 -11.20
CA HIS A 123 3.24 1.92 -10.79
C HIS A 123 1.82 2.44 -10.58
N TYR A 124 0.87 1.95 -11.37
CA TYR A 124 -0.52 2.41 -11.35
C TYR A 124 -1.44 1.50 -10.51
N GLY A 125 -2.51 2.10 -9.99
CA GLY A 125 -3.70 1.43 -9.44
C GLY A 125 -3.59 0.93 -8.00
N HIS A 126 -2.43 1.07 -7.34
CA HIS A 126 -2.22 0.48 -6.02
C HIS A 126 -1.52 1.41 -5.04
N SER A 127 -1.96 1.36 -3.78
CA SER A 127 -1.31 2.04 -2.66
C SER A 127 0.11 1.57 -2.44
N CYS A 128 0.99 2.52 -2.14
CA CYS A 128 2.32 2.21 -1.63
C CYS A 128 2.21 1.42 -0.31
N LEU A 129 3.02 0.37 -0.14
CA LEU A 129 3.06 -0.46 1.09
C LEU A 129 4.14 -0.02 2.10
N SER A 130 4.73 1.17 1.96
CA SER A 130 5.80 1.67 2.85
C SER A 130 5.31 2.73 3.83
N GLU A 131 5.68 2.62 5.11
CA GLU A 131 5.32 3.59 6.16
C GLU A 131 5.89 5.01 5.93
N SER A 132 6.99 5.16 5.19
CA SER A 132 7.74 6.43 5.08
C SER A 132 7.13 7.48 4.14
N LEU A 133 6.22 7.12 3.22
CA LEU A 133 5.66 8.04 2.21
C LEU A 133 4.27 8.61 2.55
N TYR A 134 3.65 8.18 3.66
CA TYR A 134 2.27 8.55 4.00
C TYR A 134 2.10 9.89 4.74
N LEU A 135 3.17 10.59 5.08
CA LEU A 135 3.13 11.88 5.80
C LEU A 135 3.84 12.93 4.95
N PRO A 136 3.22 13.58 3.92
CA PRO A 136 2.05 14.46 4.07
C PRO A 136 1.21 14.66 2.76
N VAL A 137 1.04 13.64 1.90
CA VAL A 137 0.57 13.87 0.50
C VAL A 137 -0.96 13.91 0.35
N CYS A 138 -1.71 13.14 1.14
CA CYS A 138 -3.17 13.01 0.95
C CYS A 138 -4.01 14.22 1.40
N MET A 139 -3.47 15.15 2.21
CA MET A 139 -4.31 16.20 2.80
C MET A 139 -4.56 17.41 1.87
N PHE A 140 -3.84 17.53 0.75
CA PHE A 140 -3.84 18.77 -0.06
C PHE A 140 -4.57 18.71 -1.41
N VAL A 141 -5.04 17.55 -1.88
CA VAL A 141 -5.58 17.42 -3.25
C VAL A 141 -7.07 17.82 -3.36
N CYS A 142 -7.75 18.14 -2.25
CA CYS A 142 -9.16 18.53 -2.26
C CYS A 142 -9.33 20.06 -2.22
N LEU A 143 -9.01 20.75 -3.32
CA LEU A 143 -9.49 22.13 -3.55
C LEU A 143 -9.76 22.33 -5.05
N SER A 144 -11.05 22.29 -5.37
CA SER A 144 -11.67 22.39 -6.68
C SER A 144 -11.62 23.82 -7.24
N VAL A 145 -11.44 23.98 -8.56
CA VAL A 145 -11.89 25.17 -9.30
C VAL A 145 -12.51 24.77 -10.64
N THR A 146 -13.62 25.43 -10.97
CA THR A 146 -14.54 25.25 -12.11
C THR A 146 -14.46 26.45 -13.07
N LEU A 147 -14.95 26.27 -14.31
CA LEU A 147 -15.27 27.23 -15.42
C LEU A 147 -14.19 27.38 -16.51
N HIS A 148 -14.47 27.66 -17.80
CA HIS A 148 -15.61 27.49 -18.72
C HIS A 148 -15.07 27.64 -20.18
N VAL A 149 -15.73 26.95 -21.11
CA VAL A 149 -15.72 26.84 -22.59
C VAL A 149 -15.13 27.99 -23.46
N GLY A 150 -14.44 27.62 -24.56
CA GLY A 150 -14.21 28.45 -25.76
C GLY A 150 -13.62 27.66 -26.96
N LEU A 151 -14.28 27.73 -28.13
CA LEU A 151 -14.02 26.98 -29.38
C LEU A 151 -12.99 27.67 -30.31
N TYR A 152 -12.13 26.93 -31.03
CA TYR A 152 -11.90 27.03 -32.50
C TYR A 152 -10.83 26.04 -33.05
N HIS A 153 -10.87 25.85 -34.38
CA HIS A 153 -10.41 24.75 -35.25
C HIS A 153 -8.88 24.60 -35.57
N PRO A 154 -8.47 23.47 -36.23
CA PRO A 154 -7.12 22.88 -36.17
C PRO A 154 -6.27 23.05 -37.45
N GLU A 155 -4.98 22.70 -37.37
CA GLU A 155 -4.20 22.18 -38.51
C GLU A 155 -3.29 21.01 -38.07
N GLU A 156 -3.39 19.90 -38.82
CA GLU A 156 -2.69 18.62 -38.62
C GLU A 156 -1.28 18.63 -39.24
N GLN A 157 -0.33 17.95 -38.59
CA GLN A 157 0.80 17.29 -39.27
C GLN A 157 1.00 15.86 -38.73
N ALA A 158 1.27 14.96 -39.68
CA ALA A 158 1.18 13.50 -39.60
C ALA A 158 2.18 12.81 -38.64
N PRO A 159 1.85 11.60 -38.13
CA PRO A 159 2.58 10.95 -37.05
C PRO A 159 3.85 10.22 -37.50
N ARG A 160 4.87 10.23 -36.62
CA ARG A 160 5.94 9.22 -36.63
C ARG A 160 5.37 7.91 -36.10
N THR A 161 5.69 6.80 -36.78
CA THR A 161 5.31 5.45 -36.36
C THR A 161 5.97 5.09 -35.02
N PRO A 162 5.20 4.79 -33.96
CA PRO A 162 5.76 4.38 -32.68
C PRO A 162 6.20 2.92 -32.71
N SER A 163 7.42 2.66 -32.25
CA SER A 163 7.96 1.31 -32.02
C SER A 163 7.88 1.00 -30.53
N TYR A 164 6.77 0.40 -30.09
CA TYR A 164 6.61 -0.01 -28.69
C TYR A 164 7.39 -1.29 -28.41
N LEU A 165 8.15 -1.32 -27.30
CA LEU A 165 8.74 -2.55 -26.78
C LEU A 165 7.89 -3.03 -25.60
N VAL A 166 6.90 -3.90 -25.88
CA VAL A 166 6.18 -4.64 -24.85
C VAL A 166 7.04 -5.84 -24.48
N TRP A 167 7.49 -5.88 -23.23
CA TRP A 167 8.31 -7.00 -22.73
C TRP A 167 7.49 -7.86 -21.78
N ALA A 168 7.45 -9.15 -22.07
CA ALA A 168 6.97 -10.20 -21.16
C ALA A 168 8.12 -11.17 -20.94
N ALA A 169 8.41 -11.51 -19.69
CA ALA A 169 9.51 -12.42 -19.37
C ALA A 169 9.25 -13.80 -19.99
N PRO A 170 10.17 -14.37 -20.80
CA PRO A 170 10.14 -15.81 -21.03
C PRO A 170 10.37 -16.51 -19.67
N GLN A 171 9.58 -17.53 -19.35
CA GLN A 171 9.85 -18.42 -18.21
C GLN A 171 11.21 -19.11 -18.40
N ARG A 172 12.30 -18.47 -17.98
CA ARG A 172 13.63 -19.08 -17.88
C ARG A 172 14.20 -18.84 -16.49
N SER A 173 14.30 -19.95 -15.77
CA SER A 173 15.02 -20.10 -14.52
C SER A 173 16.52 -19.89 -14.75
N GLN A 174 17.04 -18.68 -14.53
CA GLN A 174 18.43 -18.44 -14.16
C GLN A 174 18.64 -16.94 -13.89
N ILE A 175 18.34 -16.53 -12.66
CA ILE A 175 18.97 -15.37 -12.04
C ILE A 175 19.68 -15.93 -10.81
N GLN A 176 21.02 -15.96 -10.83
CA GLN A 176 21.81 -16.18 -9.63
C GLN A 176 21.55 -14.98 -8.70
N ALA A 177 20.72 -15.20 -7.69
CA ALA A 177 20.38 -14.19 -6.70
C ALA A 177 21.50 -14.10 -5.66
N GLU A 178 22.39 -13.12 -5.78
CA GLU A 178 23.13 -12.60 -4.64
C GLU A 178 22.15 -11.84 -3.73
N LEU A 179 21.49 -12.59 -2.84
CA LEU A 179 20.53 -12.09 -1.87
C LEU A 179 21.25 -11.39 -0.71
N SER A 180 21.47 -10.09 -0.86
CA SER A 180 21.67 -9.18 0.28
C SER A 180 20.49 -8.22 0.35
N ILE A 181 19.40 -8.63 0.98
CA ILE A 181 18.21 -7.79 1.14
C ILE A 181 17.70 -7.85 2.57
N LYS A 182 17.80 -6.69 3.23
CA LYS A 182 17.27 -6.38 4.57
C LYS A 182 15.74 -6.40 4.49
N GLY A 183 15.08 -7.16 5.37
CA GLY A 183 13.62 -7.20 5.45
C GLY A 183 12.98 -5.84 5.76
N LYS A 184 11.68 -5.80 6.01
CA LYS A 184 10.77 -4.66 5.77
C LYS A 184 10.43 -4.57 4.28
N LEU A 185 9.21 -4.14 4.00
CA LEU A 185 8.80 -3.62 2.70
C LEU A 185 8.88 -2.06 2.71
N PRO A 186 10.06 -1.41 2.72
CA PRO A 186 10.16 0.04 2.53
C PRO A 186 10.53 0.35 1.08
N ILE A 187 9.94 1.41 0.52
CA ILE A 187 10.32 1.94 -0.79
C ILE A 187 11.78 2.38 -0.87
N ASP A 188 12.47 2.58 0.27
CA ASP A 188 13.93 2.77 0.33
C ASP A 188 14.75 1.55 -0.17
N SER A 189 14.09 0.49 -0.64
CA SER A 189 14.70 -0.70 -1.24
C SER A 189 14.54 -0.80 -2.76
N THR A 190 14.02 0.22 -3.47
CA THR A 190 14.10 0.22 -4.94
C THR A 190 15.57 0.31 -5.32
N ALA A 191 16.11 -0.77 -5.88
CA ALA A 191 17.55 -1.01 -6.04
C ALA A 191 18.19 -0.11 -7.12
N GLY A 192 18.17 1.21 -6.92
CA GLY A 192 18.71 2.23 -7.82
C GLY A 192 17.71 2.86 -8.79
N ILE A 193 16.45 2.43 -8.82
CA ILE A 193 15.40 3.00 -9.70
C ILE A 193 14.48 3.96 -8.92
N LYS A 194 14.15 5.11 -9.50
CA LYS A 194 13.17 6.06 -8.94
C LYS A 194 11.77 5.54 -9.20
N MET A 195 10.86 5.70 -8.24
CA MET A 195 9.52 5.14 -8.34
C MET A 195 8.44 6.17 -8.02
N LEU A 196 7.40 6.20 -8.85
CA LEU A 196 6.17 6.96 -8.66
C LEU A 196 5.00 6.00 -8.56
N TYR A 197 4.24 6.10 -7.46
CA TYR A 197 2.95 5.41 -7.33
C TYR A 197 1.84 6.37 -7.75
N VAL A 198 0.96 5.89 -8.62
CA VAL A 198 -0.26 6.58 -9.02
C VAL A 198 -1.44 5.70 -8.63
N PHE A 199 -2.26 6.14 -7.68
CA PHE A 199 -3.30 5.29 -7.10
C PHE A 199 -4.51 5.08 -8.00
N VAL A 200 -4.70 5.97 -8.98
CA VAL A 200 -5.85 5.99 -9.90
C VAL A 200 -7.16 6.07 -9.13
N ASP A 201 -7.50 7.30 -8.72
CA ASP A 201 -8.80 7.62 -8.11
C ASP A 201 -9.91 7.54 -9.16
N ILE A 202 -11.01 6.86 -8.83
CA ILE A 202 -12.14 6.65 -9.74
C ILE A 202 -13.34 7.43 -9.20
N GLN A 203 -13.81 8.37 -10.02
CA GLN A 203 -14.99 9.16 -9.70
C GLN A 203 -16.26 8.31 -9.78
N MET A 204 -17.16 8.53 -8.83
CA MET A 204 -18.45 7.85 -8.75
C MET A 204 -19.56 8.76 -8.24
N ASP A 205 -20.80 8.28 -8.33
CA ASP A 205 -21.99 8.96 -7.85
C ASP A 205 -22.14 8.83 -6.32
N ASN A 206 -21.50 9.75 -5.59
CA ASN A 206 -21.53 9.77 -4.12
C ASN A 206 -22.93 9.97 -3.55
N ALA A 207 -23.80 10.73 -4.24
CA ALA A 207 -25.16 10.99 -3.79
C ALA A 207 -25.98 9.70 -3.83
N HIS A 208 -25.93 8.96 -4.94
CA HIS A 208 -26.62 7.68 -5.06
C HIS A 208 -26.15 6.67 -3.99
N PHE A 209 -24.84 6.58 -3.74
CA PHE A 209 -24.34 5.68 -2.70
C PHE A 209 -24.86 6.08 -1.31
N MET A 210 -24.82 7.37 -0.97
CA MET A 210 -25.34 7.88 0.30
C MET A 210 -26.84 7.61 0.46
N ASP A 211 -27.64 7.90 -0.56
CA ASP A 211 -29.09 7.66 -0.56
C ASP A 211 -29.41 6.16 -0.43
N THR A 212 -28.61 5.32 -1.08
CA THR A 212 -28.71 3.85 -0.95
C THR A 212 -28.46 3.39 0.48
N VAL A 213 -27.42 3.92 1.15
CA VAL A 213 -27.17 3.60 2.58
C VAL A 213 -28.35 4.06 3.44
N LYS A 214 -28.84 5.29 3.24
CA LYS A 214 -29.95 5.86 3.99
C LYS A 214 -31.28 5.12 3.78
N PHE A 215 -31.50 4.59 2.59
CA PHE A 215 -32.68 3.80 2.27
C PHE A 215 -32.68 2.45 3.00
N ASN A 216 -31.52 1.81 3.12
CA ASN A 216 -31.40 0.44 3.64
C ASN A 216 -31.16 0.37 5.16
N PHE A 217 -30.62 1.43 5.78
CA PHE A 217 -30.31 1.45 7.21
C PHE A 217 -31.01 2.63 7.89
N PRO A 218 -31.78 2.40 8.98
CA PRO A 218 -32.35 3.51 9.73
C PRO A 218 -31.25 4.33 10.44
N PRO A 219 -31.48 5.63 10.70
CA PRO A 219 -30.54 6.46 11.46
C PRO A 219 -30.18 5.88 12.83
N GLY A 220 -28.96 6.17 13.30
CA GLY A 220 -28.41 5.71 14.58
C GLY A 220 -27.73 4.34 14.53
N LYS A 221 -27.73 3.66 13.37
CA LYS A 221 -26.98 2.40 13.20
C LYS A 221 -25.47 2.65 13.15
N SER A 222 -24.71 1.69 13.69
CA SER A 222 -23.25 1.66 13.63
C SER A 222 -22.80 0.96 12.34
N LEU A 223 -22.12 1.67 11.45
CA LEU A 223 -21.77 1.19 10.11
C LEU A 223 -20.25 1.24 9.91
N ALA A 224 -19.64 0.11 9.54
CA ALA A 224 -18.24 0.07 9.13
C ALA A 224 -18.14 0.26 7.61
N LEU A 225 -17.47 1.33 7.18
CA LEU A 225 -17.28 1.65 5.76
C LEU A 225 -15.86 1.29 5.32
N VAL A 226 -15.74 0.46 4.28
CA VAL A 226 -14.46 0.01 3.72
C VAL A 226 -14.48 0.00 2.19
N SER A 227 -13.31 -0.01 1.55
CA SER A 227 -13.13 0.11 0.11
C SER A 227 -11.74 -0.37 -0.33
N THR A 228 -11.51 -0.44 -1.65
CA THR A 228 -10.17 -0.43 -2.25
C THR A 228 -9.65 1.00 -2.42
N ILE A 229 -8.34 1.15 -2.66
CA ILE A 229 -7.68 2.47 -2.83
C ILE A 229 -8.37 3.38 -3.86
N GLN A 230 -8.89 2.80 -4.94
CA GLN A 230 -9.49 3.52 -6.07
C GLN A 230 -10.71 4.36 -5.68
N PHE A 231 -11.41 4.00 -4.60
CA PHE A 231 -12.59 4.73 -4.12
C PHE A 231 -12.44 5.28 -2.69
N VAL A 232 -11.23 5.28 -2.11
CA VAL A 232 -11.02 5.79 -0.74
C VAL A 232 -11.42 7.26 -0.62
N ALA A 233 -11.12 8.11 -1.60
CA ALA A 233 -11.51 9.52 -1.55
C ALA A 233 -13.04 9.69 -1.45
N ALA A 234 -13.77 8.94 -2.28
CA ALA A 234 -15.22 8.92 -2.26
C ALA A 234 -15.79 8.32 -0.96
N LEU A 235 -15.18 7.25 -0.44
CA LEU A 235 -15.51 6.65 0.86
C LEU A 235 -15.35 7.68 1.99
N GLN A 236 -14.27 8.45 2.00
CA GLN A 236 -14.04 9.48 3.02
C GLN A 236 -15.10 10.57 2.95
N ALA A 237 -15.40 11.08 1.76
CA ALA A 237 -16.43 12.10 1.56
C ALA A 237 -17.81 11.63 2.06
N VAL A 238 -18.22 10.42 1.67
CA VAL A 238 -19.51 9.83 2.09
C VAL A 238 -19.51 9.53 3.59
N SER A 239 -18.41 9.02 4.15
CA SER A 239 -18.30 8.76 5.59
C SER A 239 -18.48 10.03 6.41
N ALA A 240 -17.92 11.17 5.97
CA ALA A 240 -18.07 12.45 6.64
C ALA A 240 -19.52 12.95 6.58
N ALA A 241 -20.20 12.78 5.45
CA ALA A 241 -21.59 13.16 5.25
C ALA A 241 -22.58 12.30 6.06
N LEU A 242 -22.26 11.03 6.33
CA LEU A 242 -23.11 10.11 7.09
C LEU A 242 -22.96 10.24 8.63
N LYS A 243 -21.83 10.74 9.13
CA LYS A 243 -21.56 10.89 10.59
C LYS A 243 -22.64 11.60 11.41
N PRO A 244 -23.38 12.62 10.91
CA PRO A 244 -24.45 13.25 11.69
C PRO A 244 -25.64 12.32 11.98
N GLU A 245 -25.89 11.33 11.13
CA GLU A 245 -27.05 10.43 11.22
C GLU A 245 -26.68 9.01 11.66
N TYR A 246 -25.42 8.59 11.52
CA TYR A 246 -24.94 7.23 11.77
C TYR A 246 -23.66 7.22 12.61
N ASP A 247 -23.45 6.15 13.37
CA ASP A 247 -22.17 5.88 14.04
C ASP A 247 -21.20 5.21 13.05
N VAL A 248 -20.52 6.05 12.27
CA VAL A 248 -19.65 5.60 11.17
C VAL A 248 -18.26 5.23 11.67
N LEU A 249 -17.86 3.98 11.47
CA LEU A 249 -16.51 3.47 11.66
C LEU A 249 -15.80 3.36 10.30
N VAL A 250 -14.60 3.94 10.20
CA VAL A 250 -13.71 3.78 9.05
C VAL A 250 -12.40 3.15 9.56
N PRO A 251 -12.28 1.81 9.56
CA PRO A 251 -11.15 1.12 10.19
C PRO A 251 -9.86 1.30 9.37
N GLN A 252 -8.70 1.10 9.98
CA GLN A 252 -7.42 1.25 9.29
C GLN A 252 -6.40 0.18 9.71
N CYS A 253 -5.93 -0.61 8.76
CA CYS A 253 -4.73 -1.44 8.89
C CYS A 253 -3.53 -0.68 8.33
N ARG A 254 -2.66 -0.14 9.18
CA ARG A 254 -1.47 0.58 8.70
C ARG A 254 -0.54 -0.36 7.91
N PRO A 255 0.07 0.10 6.80
CA PRO A 255 0.15 1.48 6.33
C PRO A 255 -1.00 1.93 5.40
N LEU A 256 -2.04 1.12 5.20
CA LEU A 256 -3.15 1.45 4.31
C LEU A 256 -3.92 2.68 4.77
N SER A 257 -4.61 3.33 3.84
CA SER A 257 -5.46 4.49 4.11
C SER A 257 -6.64 4.09 5.00
N PRO A 258 -7.23 5.01 5.78
CA PRO A 258 -8.46 4.72 6.51
C PRO A 258 -9.56 4.25 5.56
N GLY A 259 -10.18 3.11 5.88
CA GLY A 259 -11.21 2.45 5.09
C GLY A 259 -10.66 1.57 3.97
N GLU A 260 -9.36 1.60 3.69
CA GLU A 260 -8.75 0.74 2.67
C GLU A 260 -8.51 -0.67 3.21
N ILE A 261 -8.92 -1.68 2.44
CA ILE A 261 -8.66 -3.09 2.71
C ILE A 261 -8.04 -3.79 1.50
N LEU A 262 -7.23 -4.82 1.77
CA LEU A 262 -6.62 -5.69 0.76
C LEU A 262 -7.12 -7.13 0.91
N GLY A 263 -6.94 -7.96 -0.11
CA GLY A 263 -7.23 -9.39 -0.01
C GLY A 263 -6.43 -10.11 1.09
N CYS A 264 -5.24 -9.62 1.41
CA CYS A 264 -4.31 -10.16 2.41
C CYS A 264 -4.18 -9.31 3.69
N THR A 265 -4.92 -8.20 3.78
CA THR A 265 -4.87 -7.29 4.93
C THR A 265 -6.24 -6.69 5.16
N SER A 266 -6.95 -7.22 6.16
CA SER A 266 -8.25 -6.72 6.59
C SER A 266 -8.33 -6.61 8.12
N PRO A 267 -9.01 -5.57 8.65
CA PRO A 267 -9.10 -5.34 10.09
C PRO A 267 -10.07 -6.33 10.75
N ARG A 268 -9.72 -6.76 11.96
CA ARG A 268 -10.71 -7.24 12.92
C ARG A 268 -11.37 -6.02 13.56
N LEU A 269 -12.70 -5.99 13.60
CA LEU A 269 -13.43 -4.88 14.21
C LEU A 269 -13.57 -5.15 15.72
N ASP A 270 -12.90 -4.33 16.53
CA ASP A 270 -12.85 -4.50 17.99
C ASP A 270 -14.13 -4.05 18.71
N ARG A 271 -15.07 -3.44 17.98
CA ARG A 271 -16.38 -3.04 18.48
C ARG A 271 -17.49 -3.64 17.63
N GLN A 272 -18.63 -3.87 18.27
CA GLN A 272 -19.82 -4.34 17.58
C GLN A 272 -20.33 -3.26 16.61
N VAL A 273 -20.46 -3.61 15.33
CA VAL A 273 -21.09 -2.77 14.31
C VAL A 273 -22.29 -3.52 13.74
N ASN A 274 -23.29 -2.79 13.23
CA ASN A 274 -24.50 -3.39 12.68
C ASN A 274 -24.29 -3.94 11.27
N ALA A 275 -23.42 -3.32 10.48
CA ALA A 275 -23.10 -3.77 9.13
C ALA A 275 -21.71 -3.31 8.69
N ILE A 276 -21.08 -4.13 7.84
CA ILE A 276 -19.95 -3.73 6.99
C ILE A 276 -20.53 -3.35 5.63
N ILE A 277 -20.17 -2.17 5.14
CA ILE A 277 -20.51 -1.70 3.80
C ILE A 277 -19.21 -1.52 3.04
N TYR A 278 -19.00 -2.40 2.06
CA TYR A 278 -17.88 -2.32 1.13
C TYR A 278 -18.31 -1.54 -0.12
N LEU A 279 -17.53 -0.52 -0.43
CA LEU A 279 -17.61 0.24 -1.65
C LEU A 279 -16.60 -0.32 -2.66
N GLY A 280 -17.10 -0.85 -3.77
CA GLY A 280 -16.26 -1.35 -4.85
C GLY A 280 -16.91 -2.50 -5.60
N ASP A 281 -16.33 -2.83 -6.73
CA ASP A 281 -16.68 -4.01 -7.50
C ASP A 281 -15.96 -5.26 -6.96
N GLY A 282 -16.38 -6.42 -7.48
CA GLY A 282 -15.86 -7.72 -7.09
C GLY A 282 -16.13 -8.11 -5.64
N ARG A 283 -15.76 -9.35 -5.29
CA ARG A 283 -15.92 -9.89 -3.93
C ARG A 283 -14.59 -10.13 -3.22
N PHE A 284 -13.46 -10.17 -3.95
CA PHE A 284 -12.15 -10.51 -3.39
C PHE A 284 -11.79 -9.69 -2.14
N HIS A 285 -11.83 -8.35 -2.21
CA HIS A 285 -11.50 -7.50 -1.05
C HIS A 285 -12.55 -7.59 0.06
N LEU A 286 -13.83 -7.60 -0.31
CA LEU A 286 -14.92 -7.75 0.65
C LEU A 286 -14.83 -9.06 1.44
N GLU A 287 -14.54 -10.17 0.77
CA GLU A 287 -14.39 -11.48 1.40
C GLU A 287 -13.30 -11.48 2.47
N SER A 288 -12.23 -10.69 2.31
CA SER A 288 -11.17 -10.64 3.33
C SER A 288 -11.66 -10.04 4.64
N ILE A 289 -12.48 -9.00 4.62
CA ILE A 289 -13.06 -8.43 5.84
C ILE A 289 -14.21 -9.29 6.38
N MET A 290 -14.95 -10.00 5.52
CA MET A 290 -15.96 -10.98 5.95
C MET A 290 -15.31 -12.14 6.69
N ILE A 291 -14.23 -12.73 6.15
CA ILE A 291 -13.47 -13.79 6.82
C ILE A 291 -12.93 -13.30 8.17
N ALA A 292 -12.44 -12.06 8.21
CA ALA A 292 -11.95 -11.44 9.44
C ALA A 292 -13.06 -11.16 10.47
N ASN A 293 -14.34 -11.07 10.05
CA ASN A 293 -15.47 -10.66 10.90
C ASN A 293 -16.76 -11.46 10.54
N PRO A 294 -16.78 -12.78 10.77
CA PRO A 294 -17.82 -13.69 10.24
C PRO A 294 -19.23 -13.44 10.78
N GLU A 295 -19.36 -12.77 11.92
CA GLU A 295 -20.64 -12.52 12.59
C GLU A 295 -21.33 -11.23 12.12
N ILE A 296 -20.64 -10.40 11.34
CA ILE A 296 -21.12 -9.06 10.99
C ILE A 296 -21.75 -9.11 9.60
N PRO A 297 -23.02 -8.68 9.44
CA PRO A 297 -23.65 -8.58 8.14
C PRO A 297 -22.85 -7.69 7.19
N ALA A 298 -22.54 -8.20 6.00
CA ALA A 298 -21.77 -7.48 5.01
C ALA A 298 -22.60 -7.13 3.77
N TYR A 299 -22.35 -5.96 3.22
CA TYR A 299 -23.02 -5.43 2.03
C TYR A 299 -21.99 -4.89 1.07
N ARG A 300 -22.29 -5.01 -0.22
CA ARG A 300 -21.49 -4.46 -1.31
C ARG A 300 -22.29 -3.42 -2.07
N TYR A 301 -21.70 -2.26 -2.26
CA TYR A 301 -22.16 -1.29 -3.24
C TYR A 301 -21.19 -1.29 -4.43
N ASP A 302 -21.68 -1.69 -5.58
CA ASP A 302 -20.95 -1.64 -6.83
C ASP A 302 -21.18 -0.26 -7.50
N PRO A 303 -20.15 0.60 -7.60
CA PRO A 303 -20.31 1.96 -8.12
C PRO A 303 -20.58 2.02 -9.62
N TYR A 304 -20.29 0.95 -10.36
CA TYR A 304 -20.52 0.89 -11.81
C TYR A 304 -21.94 0.46 -12.13
N SER A 305 -22.40 -0.64 -11.53
CA SER A 305 -23.75 -1.16 -11.75
C SER A 305 -24.81 -0.51 -10.87
N LYS A 306 -24.38 0.28 -9.87
CA LYS A 306 -25.23 0.90 -8.83
C LYS A 306 -26.05 -0.12 -8.02
N VAL A 307 -25.56 -1.36 -7.95
CA VAL A 307 -26.22 -2.45 -7.23
C VAL A 307 -25.74 -2.47 -5.77
N PHE A 308 -26.70 -2.54 -4.85
CA PHE A 308 -26.45 -2.75 -3.43
C PHE A 308 -26.93 -4.15 -3.02
N SER A 309 -25.99 -5.04 -2.71
CA SER A 309 -26.28 -6.43 -2.36
C SER A 309 -25.86 -6.73 -0.93
N ARG A 310 -26.66 -7.57 -0.25
CA ARG A 310 -26.19 -8.26 0.95
C ARG A 310 -25.36 -9.45 0.53
N GLU A 311 -24.17 -9.58 1.10
CA GLU A 311 -23.18 -10.57 0.71
C GLU A 311 -23.02 -11.61 1.82
N TYR A 312 -22.87 -12.86 1.41
CA TYR A 312 -22.68 -14.00 2.32
C TYR A 312 -21.38 -14.70 1.97
N TYR A 313 -20.70 -15.23 2.98
CA TYR A 313 -19.50 -16.02 2.82
C TYR A 313 -19.67 -17.34 3.56
N ASP A 314 -19.35 -18.44 2.89
CA ASP A 314 -19.48 -19.76 3.48
C ASP A 314 -18.27 -20.05 4.39
N HIS A 315 -18.34 -19.50 5.61
CA HIS A 315 -17.29 -19.67 6.61
C HIS A 315 -17.11 -21.12 7.04
N GLU A 316 -18.17 -21.92 7.05
CA GLU A 316 -18.11 -23.33 7.43
C GLU A 316 -17.41 -24.14 6.35
N ALA A 317 -17.81 -24.00 5.08
CA ALA A 317 -17.16 -24.68 3.97
C ALA A 317 -15.70 -24.26 3.85
N MET A 318 -15.39 -22.96 3.93
CA MET A 318 -14.01 -22.49 3.87
C MET A 318 -13.18 -23.13 4.99
N ARG A 319 -13.62 -23.06 6.26
CA ARG A 319 -12.90 -23.65 7.39
C ARG A 319 -12.75 -25.16 7.26
N ALA A 320 -13.78 -25.87 6.83
CA ALA A 320 -13.74 -27.31 6.61
C ALA A 320 -12.71 -27.69 5.53
N LEU A 321 -12.69 -26.98 4.40
CA LEU A 321 -11.71 -27.19 3.34
C LEU A 321 -10.28 -26.92 3.81
N ARG A 322 -10.06 -25.84 4.56
CA ARG A 322 -8.72 -25.50 5.09
C ARG A 322 -8.25 -26.49 6.15
N LEU A 323 -9.11 -26.91 7.07
CA LEU A 323 -8.80 -27.95 8.06
C LEU A 323 -8.49 -29.29 7.38
N GLN A 324 -9.27 -29.69 6.37
CA GLN A 324 -8.99 -30.91 5.61
C GLN A 324 -7.62 -30.84 4.91
N ALA A 325 -7.24 -29.68 4.36
CA ALA A 325 -5.91 -29.50 3.76
C ALA A 325 -4.79 -29.62 4.80
N ILE A 326 -4.97 -29.02 5.99
CA ILE A 326 -4.04 -29.14 7.11
C ILE A 326 -3.89 -30.60 7.54
N ASP A 327 -5.00 -31.31 7.75
CA ASP A 327 -4.99 -32.69 8.24
C ASP A 327 -4.36 -33.65 7.23
N LYS A 328 -4.64 -33.48 5.94
CA LYS A 328 -3.93 -34.20 4.87
C LYS A 328 -2.42 -33.95 4.95
N ALA A 329 -2.01 -32.69 5.09
CA ALA A 329 -0.60 -32.31 5.16
C ALA A 329 0.12 -32.84 6.41
N ARG A 330 -0.56 -33.08 7.54
CA ARG A 330 0.07 -33.69 8.74
C ARG A 330 0.71 -35.04 8.43
N SER A 331 0.12 -35.79 7.50
CA SER A 331 0.59 -37.11 7.08
C SER A 331 1.68 -37.08 5.99
N ALA A 332 2.01 -35.90 5.46
CA ALA A 332 2.99 -35.72 4.39
C ALA A 332 4.40 -36.19 4.79
N GLN A 333 5.00 -37.00 3.91
CA GLN A 333 6.36 -37.51 4.05
C GLN A 333 7.36 -36.53 3.44
N ARG A 334 7.06 -35.98 2.25
CA ARG A 334 7.88 -34.96 1.59
C ARG A 334 7.12 -33.65 1.39
N TRP A 335 7.77 -32.56 1.77
CA TRP A 335 7.19 -31.21 1.71
C TRP A 335 7.78 -30.41 0.54
N GLY A 336 6.97 -29.56 -0.06
CA GLY A 336 7.42 -28.55 -1.00
C GLY A 336 7.31 -27.17 -0.40
N LEU A 337 8.40 -26.40 -0.41
CA LEU A 337 8.43 -25.02 0.03
C LEU A 337 8.50 -24.09 -1.18
N ILE A 338 7.43 -23.33 -1.42
CA ILE A 338 7.36 -22.39 -2.54
C ILE A 338 7.68 -20.99 -2.04
N MET A 339 8.77 -20.42 -2.54
CA MET A 339 9.10 -19.01 -2.37
C MET A 339 8.53 -18.21 -3.54
N GLY A 340 7.59 -17.31 -3.27
CA GLY A 340 7.01 -16.42 -4.27
C GLY A 340 8.02 -15.37 -4.74
N THR A 341 8.29 -15.32 -6.04
CA THR A 341 9.24 -14.37 -6.65
C THR A 341 8.56 -13.23 -7.42
N LEU A 342 7.23 -13.19 -7.45
CA LEU A 342 6.50 -12.07 -8.06
C LEU A 342 6.56 -10.86 -7.12
N GLY A 343 7.28 -9.82 -7.58
CA GLY A 343 7.58 -8.63 -6.80
C GLY A 343 8.16 -8.97 -5.43
N ARG A 344 7.40 -8.64 -4.37
CA ARG A 344 7.81 -8.73 -2.97
C ARG A 344 6.82 -9.55 -2.12
N GLN A 345 6.11 -10.50 -2.74
CA GLN A 345 5.15 -11.36 -2.02
C GLN A 345 5.84 -12.35 -1.07
N GLY A 346 6.98 -12.92 -1.49
CA GLY A 346 7.71 -13.89 -0.70
C GLY A 346 8.52 -13.27 0.45
N SER A 347 8.84 -14.11 1.43
CA SER A 347 9.67 -13.71 2.58
C SER A 347 10.77 -14.74 2.83
N PRO A 348 12.05 -14.42 2.56
CA PRO A 348 13.17 -15.32 2.83
C PRO A 348 13.25 -15.72 4.31
N LYS A 349 12.87 -14.81 5.23
CA LYS A 349 12.88 -15.11 6.67
C LYS A 349 11.82 -16.11 7.10
N VAL A 350 10.62 -16.01 6.52
CA VAL A 350 9.58 -17.04 6.75
C VAL A 350 10.01 -18.37 6.13
N MET A 351 10.66 -18.34 4.97
CA MET A 351 11.24 -19.54 4.34
C MET A 351 12.28 -20.20 5.25
N GLU A 352 13.31 -19.46 5.68
CA GLU A 352 14.36 -19.94 6.61
C GLU A 352 13.78 -20.55 7.90
N HIS A 353 12.74 -19.91 8.45
CA HIS A 353 12.04 -20.41 9.64
C HIS A 353 11.35 -21.76 9.38
N LEU A 354 10.59 -21.87 8.29
CA LEU A 354 9.88 -23.11 7.93
C LEU A 354 10.84 -24.25 7.60
N GLU A 355 11.97 -23.95 6.95
CA GLU A 355 13.05 -24.89 6.70
C GLU A 355 13.62 -25.43 8.01
N SER A 356 14.03 -24.54 8.91
CA SER A 356 14.55 -24.92 10.23
C SER A 356 13.54 -25.78 11.00
N LYS A 357 12.25 -25.46 10.90
CA LYS A 357 11.18 -26.22 11.54
C LYS A 357 11.04 -27.63 10.94
N LEU A 358 11.03 -27.77 9.61
CA LEU A 358 10.93 -29.07 8.93
C LEU A 358 12.17 -29.93 9.22
N GLU A 359 13.36 -29.35 9.23
CA GLU A 359 14.63 -30.02 9.58
C GLU A 359 14.59 -30.54 11.02
N SER A 360 14.14 -29.72 11.98
CA SER A 360 14.01 -30.14 13.39
C SER A 360 13.04 -31.31 13.60
N LEU A 361 12.09 -31.50 12.67
CA LEU A 361 11.13 -32.60 12.67
C LEU A 361 11.56 -33.79 11.81
N GLY A 362 12.76 -33.73 11.20
CA GLY A 362 13.27 -34.77 10.29
C GLY A 362 12.44 -34.94 9.02
N LYS A 363 11.69 -33.90 8.60
CA LYS A 363 10.82 -33.94 7.42
C LYS A 363 11.58 -33.43 6.19
N PRO A 364 11.81 -34.25 5.15
CA PRO A 364 12.49 -33.81 3.94
C PRO A 364 11.63 -32.81 3.17
N PHE A 365 12.29 -31.82 2.56
CA PHE A 365 11.61 -30.81 1.76
C PHE A 365 12.38 -30.40 0.50
N THR A 366 11.66 -29.89 -0.49
CA THR A 366 12.19 -29.34 -1.74
C THR A 366 11.88 -27.85 -1.82
N ARG A 367 12.88 -27.01 -2.06
CA ARG A 367 12.71 -25.57 -2.30
C ARG A 367 12.34 -25.33 -3.77
N VAL A 368 11.31 -24.52 -4.01
CA VAL A 368 10.86 -24.15 -5.35
C VAL A 368 10.64 -22.64 -5.40
N LEU A 369 11.18 -21.97 -6.42
CA LEU A 369 10.97 -20.54 -6.63
C LEU A 369 10.00 -20.36 -7.80
N LEU A 370 8.89 -19.65 -7.58
CA LEU A 370 7.86 -19.41 -8.59
C LEU A 370 7.38 -17.96 -8.55
N SER A 371 7.30 -17.32 -9.71
CA SER A 371 6.60 -16.04 -9.84
C SER A 371 5.10 -16.25 -9.68
N GLU A 372 4.55 -17.20 -10.42
CA GLU A 372 3.14 -17.57 -10.39
C GLU A 372 2.95 -19.05 -10.09
N ILE A 373 2.05 -19.33 -9.15
CA ILE A 373 1.75 -20.64 -8.61
C ILE A 373 0.45 -21.14 -9.25
N PHE A 374 0.56 -22.18 -10.08
CA PHE A 374 -0.55 -22.80 -10.78
C PHE A 374 -0.61 -24.31 -10.52
N PRO A 375 -1.81 -24.93 -10.47
CA PRO A 375 -1.94 -26.37 -10.25
C PRO A 375 -1.08 -27.22 -11.20
N GLY A 376 -1.15 -26.95 -12.50
CA GLY A 376 -0.41 -27.70 -13.51
C GLY A 376 1.11 -27.62 -13.37
N LYS A 377 1.68 -26.54 -12.79
CA LYS A 377 3.12 -26.47 -12.49
C LYS A 377 3.49 -27.36 -11.31
N LEU A 378 2.65 -27.40 -10.28
CA LEU A 378 2.91 -28.21 -9.09
C LEU A 378 2.70 -29.70 -9.34
N ASP A 379 1.78 -30.06 -10.24
CA ASP A 379 1.53 -31.45 -10.64
C ASP A 379 2.72 -32.13 -11.34
N LEU A 380 3.69 -31.35 -11.85
CA LEU A 380 4.94 -31.87 -12.42
C LEU A 380 5.88 -32.47 -11.37
N MET A 381 5.69 -32.13 -10.09
CA MET A 381 6.54 -32.57 -8.97
C MET A 381 5.77 -33.58 -8.10
N GLN A 382 5.55 -34.77 -8.66
CA GLN A 382 4.67 -35.80 -8.09
C GLN A 382 5.16 -36.40 -6.77
N ASP A 383 6.44 -36.25 -6.44
CA ASP A 383 7.07 -36.76 -5.23
C ASP A 383 6.80 -35.88 -4.00
N ILE A 384 6.12 -34.74 -4.16
CA ILE A 384 5.73 -33.84 -3.08
C ILE A 384 4.32 -34.15 -2.60
N ASP A 385 4.17 -34.36 -1.28
CA ASP A 385 2.90 -34.72 -0.66
C ASP A 385 2.08 -33.50 -0.22
N ALA A 386 2.75 -32.42 0.19
CA ALA A 386 2.13 -31.19 0.65
C ALA A 386 2.99 -29.97 0.32
N TRP A 387 2.32 -28.87 -0.02
CA TRP A 387 2.94 -27.60 -0.37
C TRP A 387 2.72 -26.54 0.70
N ILE A 388 3.76 -25.78 1.00
CA ILE A 388 3.67 -24.53 1.76
C ILE A 388 4.05 -23.40 0.81
N GLN A 389 3.16 -22.43 0.61
CA GLN A 389 3.43 -21.25 -0.20
C GLN A 389 3.72 -20.03 0.66
N ILE A 390 4.89 -19.42 0.43
CA ILE A 390 5.32 -18.15 0.98
C ILE A 390 5.20 -17.12 -0.14
N ALA A 391 3.96 -16.77 -0.50
CA ALA A 391 3.61 -15.80 -1.55
C ALA A 391 2.29 -15.08 -1.18
N CYS A 392 1.34 -14.95 -2.11
CA CYS A 392 0.02 -14.39 -1.84
C CYS A 392 -0.81 -15.33 -0.93
N PRO A 393 -1.24 -14.90 0.27
CA PRO A 393 -2.00 -15.75 1.20
C PRO A 393 -3.34 -16.24 0.66
N ARG A 394 -3.94 -15.48 -0.27
CA ARG A 394 -5.25 -15.80 -0.86
C ARG A 394 -5.22 -17.01 -1.80
N LEU A 395 -4.06 -17.40 -2.33
CA LEU A 395 -3.92 -18.60 -3.16
C LEU A 395 -4.39 -19.87 -2.43
N SER A 396 -4.01 -20.01 -1.16
CA SER A 396 -4.43 -21.16 -0.36
C SER A 396 -5.93 -21.10 -0.03
N ILE A 397 -6.45 -19.93 0.28
CA ILE A 397 -7.84 -19.74 0.72
C ILE A 397 -8.81 -19.95 -0.45
N ASP A 398 -8.58 -19.27 -1.57
CA ASP A 398 -9.53 -19.23 -2.69
C ASP A 398 -9.32 -20.38 -3.68
N TRP A 399 -8.06 -20.75 -3.91
CA TRP A 399 -7.68 -21.69 -4.97
C TRP A 399 -7.15 -23.02 -4.43
N GLY A 400 -7.06 -23.20 -3.11
CA GLY A 400 -6.45 -24.38 -2.50
C GLY A 400 -7.07 -25.71 -2.92
N SER A 401 -8.36 -25.73 -3.26
CA SER A 401 -9.07 -26.92 -3.76
C SER A 401 -8.77 -27.26 -5.22
N ALA A 402 -8.23 -26.32 -5.99
CA ALA A 402 -7.82 -26.55 -7.37
C ALA A 402 -6.49 -27.31 -7.49
N PHE A 403 -5.75 -27.44 -6.38
CA PHE A 403 -4.50 -28.19 -6.34
C PHE A 403 -4.74 -29.66 -5.97
N SER A 404 -4.06 -30.57 -6.68
CA SER A 404 -4.16 -32.01 -6.42
C SER A 404 -3.59 -32.42 -5.05
N LYS A 405 -2.63 -31.65 -4.54
CA LYS A 405 -1.98 -31.80 -3.24
C LYS A 405 -2.34 -30.59 -2.35
N PRO A 406 -2.39 -30.76 -1.01
CA PRO A 406 -2.72 -29.65 -0.11
C PRO A 406 -1.73 -28.49 -0.26
N LEU A 407 -2.26 -27.30 -0.55
CA LEU A 407 -1.52 -26.04 -0.61
C LEU A 407 -1.84 -25.19 0.62
N LEU A 408 -0.86 -25.03 1.50
CA LEU A 408 -0.97 -24.34 2.78
C LEU A 408 -0.33 -22.95 2.73
N SER A 409 -0.94 -21.99 3.41
CA SER A 409 -0.29 -20.75 3.81
C SER A 409 0.70 -21.00 4.95
N PRO A 410 1.61 -20.05 5.27
CA PRO A 410 2.56 -20.22 6.37
C PRO A 410 1.89 -20.42 7.74
N TYR A 411 0.73 -19.78 7.97
CA TYR A 411 -0.05 -19.99 9.18
C TYR A 411 -0.55 -21.43 9.29
N GLU A 412 -1.14 -21.95 8.22
CA GLU A 412 -1.70 -23.30 8.22
C GLU A 412 -0.61 -24.37 8.30
N ALA A 413 0.56 -24.10 7.70
CA ALA A 413 1.75 -24.91 7.90
C ALA A 413 2.20 -24.92 9.37
N ALA A 414 2.20 -23.77 10.05
CA ALA A 414 2.48 -23.70 11.48
C ALA A 414 1.48 -24.52 12.31
N VAL A 415 0.20 -24.56 11.92
CA VAL A 415 -0.81 -25.42 12.56
C VAL A 415 -0.56 -26.92 12.27
N ALA A 416 -0.24 -27.27 11.01
CA ALA A 416 0.07 -28.64 10.60
C ALA A 416 1.32 -29.18 11.31
N LEU A 417 2.33 -28.34 11.51
CA LEU A 417 3.61 -28.65 12.17
C LEU A 417 3.61 -28.43 13.70
N GLN A 418 2.43 -28.22 14.29
CA GLN A 418 2.20 -28.07 15.74
C GLN A 418 2.98 -26.91 16.38
N GLU A 419 3.22 -25.85 15.62
CA GLU A 419 3.81 -24.60 16.11
C GLU A 419 2.73 -23.57 16.51
N ALA A 420 1.53 -23.69 15.94
CA ALA A 420 0.39 -22.82 16.22
C ALA A 420 -0.89 -23.63 16.46
N SER A 421 -1.82 -23.05 17.21
CA SER A 421 -3.18 -23.56 17.29
C SER A 421 -4.05 -23.04 16.14
N TRP A 422 -5.03 -23.86 15.73
CA TRP A 422 -6.08 -23.41 14.84
C TRP A 422 -6.90 -22.31 15.52
N LYS A 423 -7.18 -21.24 14.78
CA LYS A 423 -8.01 -20.11 15.23
C LYS A 423 -9.38 -20.23 14.60
N GLU A 424 -10.41 -20.09 15.42
CA GLU A 424 -11.80 -20.18 14.97
C GLU A 424 -12.14 -19.09 13.95
N VAL A 425 -11.58 -17.90 14.15
CA VAL A 425 -11.54 -16.80 13.18
C VAL A 425 -10.22 -16.88 12.42
N TYR A 426 -10.32 -17.08 11.11
CA TYR A 426 -9.15 -17.19 10.26
C TYR A 426 -8.44 -15.83 10.15
N PRO A 427 -7.11 -15.76 10.34
CA PRO A 427 -6.38 -14.50 10.34
C PRO A 427 -6.25 -13.92 8.93
N MET A 428 -6.61 -12.64 8.76
CA MET A 428 -6.58 -11.93 7.47
C MET A 428 -5.68 -10.69 7.45
N ASP A 429 -4.86 -10.47 8.48
CA ASP A 429 -3.79 -9.47 8.48
C ASP A 429 -2.43 -10.19 8.54
N PHE A 430 -1.97 -10.65 7.37
CA PHE A 430 -0.73 -11.42 7.24
C PHE A 430 0.54 -10.60 7.42
N TYR A 431 0.44 -9.29 7.20
CA TYR A 431 1.56 -8.34 7.28
C TYR A 431 1.46 -7.44 8.52
N SER A 432 0.73 -7.87 9.54
CA SER A 432 0.59 -7.09 10.76
C SER A 432 1.93 -6.84 11.44
N ASN A 433 2.17 -5.60 11.89
CA ASN A 433 3.29 -5.29 12.79
C ASN A 433 3.10 -5.97 14.15
N GLN A 434 1.86 -6.26 14.54
CA GLN A 434 1.52 -7.13 15.67
C GLN A 434 1.53 -8.58 15.19
N SER A 435 2.73 -9.07 14.94
CA SER A 435 2.96 -10.41 14.39
C SER A 435 2.20 -11.49 15.16
N GLN A 436 1.57 -12.39 14.41
CA GLN A 436 0.81 -13.50 14.98
C GLN A 436 1.66 -14.75 15.24
N GLY A 437 2.96 -14.70 14.90
CA GLY A 437 3.90 -15.81 15.04
C GLY A 437 5.06 -15.74 14.04
N PRO A 438 6.08 -16.61 14.19
CA PRO A 438 7.28 -16.60 13.35
C PRO A 438 7.01 -16.91 11.86
N TRP A 439 5.84 -17.46 11.53
CA TRP A 439 5.36 -17.65 10.16
C TRP A 439 4.89 -16.38 9.46
N THR A 440 4.94 -15.22 10.12
CA THR A 440 4.53 -13.92 9.52
C THR A 440 5.74 -13.08 9.10
N PRO A 441 5.68 -12.36 7.96
CA PRO A 441 6.82 -11.58 7.47
C PRO A 441 7.34 -10.50 8.44
N ASN A 442 6.43 -9.90 9.22
CA ASN A 442 6.76 -8.79 10.12
C ASN A 442 7.05 -9.25 11.58
N HIS A 443 7.22 -10.54 11.83
CA HIS A 443 7.70 -11.04 13.13
C HIS A 443 9.05 -10.41 13.50
N PRO A 444 9.32 -10.06 14.78
CA PRO A 444 10.56 -9.40 15.19
C PRO A 444 11.84 -10.11 14.72
N ASN A 445 11.85 -11.45 14.71
CA ASN A 445 13.00 -12.24 14.23
C ASN A 445 13.15 -12.21 12.70
N ASN A 446 12.09 -11.85 11.98
CA ASN A 446 12.05 -11.76 10.52
C ASN A 446 12.32 -10.33 10.02
N GLN A 447 12.23 -9.33 10.90
CA GLN A 447 12.61 -7.96 10.59
C GLN A 447 14.13 -7.83 10.54
N PRO A 448 14.69 -6.99 9.66
CA PRO A 448 16.12 -6.72 9.66
C PRO A 448 16.49 -5.97 10.94
N VAL A 449 17.75 -6.13 11.34
CA VAL A 449 18.34 -5.30 12.38
C VAL A 449 18.24 -3.83 11.95
N ARG A 450 17.42 -3.04 12.67
CA ARG A 450 17.33 -1.60 12.42
C ARG A 450 18.71 -1.00 12.74
N PRO A 451 19.33 -0.24 11.84
CA PRO A 451 20.48 0.57 12.23
C PRO A 451 20.01 1.47 13.39
N ALA A 452 20.80 1.51 14.46
CA ALA A 452 20.51 2.35 15.61
C ALA A 452 20.24 3.77 15.09
N ARG A 453 19.03 4.28 15.34
CA ARG A 453 18.68 5.66 15.01
C ARG A 453 19.74 6.50 15.70
N ARG A 454 20.60 7.20 14.95
CA ARG A 454 21.49 8.22 15.53
C ARG A 454 20.56 9.17 16.25
N GLN A 455 20.49 9.05 17.58
CA GLN A 455 19.96 10.11 18.40
C GLN A 455 20.84 11.30 18.06
N THR A 456 20.28 12.25 17.33
CA THR A 456 20.87 13.58 17.27
C THR A 456 20.87 14.00 18.73
N GLN A 457 22.02 13.89 19.39
CA GLN A 457 22.23 14.51 20.68
C GLN A 457 21.90 15.99 20.42
N LYS A 458 20.73 16.42 20.88
CA LYS A 458 20.55 17.80 21.25
C LYS A 458 21.61 18.00 22.33
N GLN A 459 22.75 18.59 21.95
CA GLN A 459 23.61 19.24 22.91
C GLN A 459 22.69 20.19 23.67
N ALA A 460 22.40 19.82 24.91
CA ALA A 460 21.82 20.75 25.86
C ALA A 460 22.86 21.85 26.01
N LEU A 461 22.57 23.03 25.45
CA LEU A 461 23.23 24.25 25.90
C LEU A 461 22.87 24.39 27.38
N GLU A 462 23.84 24.12 28.24
CA GLU A 462 23.71 24.37 29.67
C GLU A 462 23.40 25.86 29.89
N PRO A 463 22.47 26.19 30.79
CA PRO A 463 22.27 27.57 31.20
C PRO A 463 23.48 28.00 32.04
N VAL A 464 24.25 28.96 31.52
CA VAL A 464 25.30 29.64 32.29
C VAL A 464 24.64 30.38 33.45
N LEU A 465 24.67 29.78 34.64
CA LEU A 465 24.37 30.43 35.90
C LEU A 465 25.67 31.00 36.48
N SER A 466 25.76 32.32 36.45
CA SER A 466 26.74 33.11 37.17
C SER A 466 26.52 33.02 38.68
N THR A 467 27.50 32.47 39.41
CA THR A 467 27.72 32.78 40.82
C THR A 467 29.22 32.80 41.10
N GLU A 468 29.71 33.97 41.49
CA GLU A 468 31.10 34.26 41.82
C GLU A 468 31.62 33.43 42.99
N GLN A 469 32.92 33.11 42.98
CA GLN A 469 33.68 33.01 44.23
C GLN A 469 35.10 33.57 44.05
N CYS A 470 35.22 34.79 44.58
CA CYS A 470 36.38 35.52 45.07
C CYS A 470 37.63 34.66 45.35
N LYS A 471 38.74 34.94 44.64
CA LYS A 471 40.09 34.65 45.13
C LYS A 471 40.67 35.93 45.71
N GLN A 472 40.86 35.90 47.03
CA GLN A 472 41.60 36.91 47.78
C GLN A 472 43.05 36.97 47.30
N GLY A 473 43.57 38.20 47.18
CA GLY A 473 45.00 38.50 47.33
C GLY A 473 45.69 39.01 46.07
N GLN A 474 45.62 40.33 45.83
CA GLN A 474 46.79 41.24 45.86
C GLN A 474 46.37 42.67 45.42
N CYS A 475 46.68 43.63 46.29
CA CYS A 475 46.42 45.08 46.20
C CYS A 475 47.20 45.76 45.05
N ALA A 476 46.56 46.62 44.23
CA ALA A 476 46.56 48.11 44.24
C ALA A 476 47.73 48.78 43.47
N PRO A 477 47.68 50.09 43.10
CA PRO A 477 46.58 50.89 42.51
C PRO A 477 47.04 51.79 41.32
N CYS A 478 46.12 52.20 40.45
CA CYS A 478 46.17 53.48 39.71
C CYS A 478 44.73 53.78 39.24
N GLY A 479 44.16 54.98 39.27
CA GLY A 479 44.70 56.32 39.09
C GLY A 479 43.88 56.94 37.93
N CYS A 480 42.95 57.84 38.27
CA CYS A 480 41.89 58.39 37.42
C CYS A 480 42.35 59.23 36.20
N GLN A 481 41.34 59.58 35.38
CA GLN A 481 41.18 60.71 34.42
C GLN A 481 41.16 60.31 32.94
N GLU A 482 39.97 60.33 32.31
CA GLU A 482 39.34 61.45 31.56
C GLU A 482 39.95 61.62 30.16
N GLU A 483 39.23 61.18 29.13
CA GLU A 483 38.48 62.02 28.18
C GLU A 483 37.49 61.16 27.36
#